data_AF-A0A4Q4TZ36-F1
#
_entry.id   AF-A0A4Q4TZ36-F1
#
_cell.length_a   1.000
_cell.length_b   1.000
_cell.length_c   1.000
_cell.angle_alpha   90.00
_cell.angle_beta   90.00
_cell.angle_gamma   90.00
#
_symmetry.space_group_name_H-M   'P 1'
#
loop_
_entity.id
_entity.type
_entity.pdbx_description
1 polymer ?
#
loop_
_entity_poly.entity_id
_entity_poly.type
_entity_poly.pdbx_seq_one_letter_code
_entity_poly.pdbx_strand_id
1 'polypeptide(L)'
;MNTLRIARAALRARPTALRVPLQRRTYADAAPDKIKLSLSLPHQSIFKSQDVVQVNIPAESGEMGVLANHVPSIEQLKPGVVEIIEESGSSKQFFLSGGFATVQPNSALSINAVEGYPLEDFSADAVRAQIAEAQKVANGNGSEQDIAEAKIELEVLESLQAVLK
;
A
#
# COMPACT_ATOMS: atom_id res chain seq x y z
N MET A 1 -0.72 100.76 3.49
CA MET A 1 -1.70 99.68 3.23
C MET A 1 -1.36 99.02 1.91
N ASN A 2 -0.72 97.85 1.91
CA ASN A 2 -0.74 96.95 0.76
C ASN A 2 -0.40 95.53 1.20
N THR A 3 -1.23 94.59 0.77
CA THR A 3 -1.40 93.25 1.31
C THR A 3 -0.51 92.24 0.56
N LEU A 4 0.36 91.53 1.29
CA LEU A 4 1.08 90.38 0.77
C LEU A 4 0.13 89.18 0.69
N ARG A 5 -0.29 88.78 -0.51
CA ARG A 5 -0.98 87.50 -0.74
C ARG A 5 0.06 86.40 -1.01
N ILE A 6 0.25 85.53 -0.03
CA ILE A 6 1.03 84.29 -0.18
C ILE A 6 0.09 83.21 -0.73
N ALA A 7 0.33 82.77 -1.95
CA ALA A 7 -0.37 81.61 -2.53
C ALA A 7 0.23 80.31 -1.97
N ARG A 8 -0.56 79.55 -1.20
CA ARG A 8 -0.19 78.18 -0.79
C ARG A 8 -0.52 77.20 -1.90
N ALA A 9 0.49 76.60 -2.52
CA ALA A 9 0.31 75.48 -3.44
C ALA A 9 -0.09 74.22 -2.64
N ALA A 10 -1.29 73.70 -2.89
CA ALA A 10 -1.76 72.45 -2.32
C ALA A 10 -1.23 71.26 -3.15
N LEU A 11 -0.24 70.54 -2.62
CA LEU A 11 0.18 69.24 -3.15
C LEU A 11 -0.93 68.21 -2.87
N ARG A 12 -1.68 67.83 -3.91
CA ARG A 12 -2.59 66.68 -3.86
C ARG A 12 -1.75 65.41 -3.78
N ALA A 13 -1.70 64.79 -2.60
CA ALA A 13 -1.17 63.44 -2.44
C ALA A 13 -2.00 62.48 -3.31
N ARG A 14 -1.35 61.82 -4.27
CA ARG A 14 -1.96 60.75 -5.07
C ARG A 14 -2.17 59.54 -4.16
N PRO A 15 -3.34 58.87 -4.17
CA PRO A 15 -3.50 57.65 -3.40
C PRO A 15 -2.59 56.58 -4.00
N THR A 16 -1.66 56.07 -3.21
CA THR A 16 -0.92 54.85 -3.53
C THR A 16 -1.95 53.72 -3.59
N ALA A 17 -2.20 53.22 -4.80
CA ALA A 17 -3.06 52.06 -4.98
C ALA A 17 -2.43 50.87 -4.26
N LEU A 18 -2.95 50.52 -3.08
CA LEU A 18 -2.68 49.24 -2.43
C LEU A 18 -3.21 48.16 -3.35
N ARG A 19 -2.32 47.55 -4.14
CA ARG A 19 -2.60 46.31 -4.87
C ARG A 19 -2.88 45.23 -3.85
N VAL A 20 -4.16 45.00 -3.56
CA VAL A 20 -4.59 43.78 -2.88
C VAL A 20 -4.17 42.61 -3.78
N PRO A 21 -3.37 41.64 -3.30
CA PRO A 21 -3.06 40.48 -4.10
C PRO A 21 -4.38 39.77 -4.39
N LEU A 22 -4.76 39.72 -5.68
CA LEU A 22 -5.81 38.82 -6.15
C LEU A 22 -5.37 37.40 -5.81
N GLN A 23 -5.85 36.85 -4.69
CA GLN A 23 -5.76 35.43 -4.42
C GLN A 23 -6.58 34.71 -5.51
N ARG A 24 -5.91 34.31 -6.59
CA ARG A 24 -6.46 33.33 -7.51
C ARG A 24 -6.66 32.05 -6.71
N ARG A 25 -7.89 31.53 -6.71
CA ARG A 25 -8.13 30.14 -6.35
C ARG A 25 -7.47 29.29 -7.43
N THR A 26 -6.24 28.86 -7.19
CA THR A 26 -5.61 27.81 -7.98
C THR A 26 -6.25 26.48 -7.58
N TYR A 27 -6.36 25.54 -8.52
CA TYR A 27 -6.62 24.15 -8.15
C TYR A 27 -5.45 23.68 -7.25
N ALA A 28 -5.75 22.82 -6.27
CA ALA A 28 -4.72 22.22 -5.44
C ALA A 28 -3.72 21.48 -6.35
N ASP A 29 -2.43 21.54 -6.00
CA ASP A 29 -1.43 20.63 -6.58
C ASP A 29 -1.98 19.21 -6.48
N ALA A 30 -1.94 18.45 -7.58
CA ALA A 30 -2.36 17.06 -7.57
C ALA A 30 -1.54 16.34 -6.48
N ALA A 31 -2.21 15.81 -5.46
CA ALA A 31 -1.53 15.01 -4.47
C ALA A 31 -0.80 13.88 -5.20
N PRO A 32 0.39 13.46 -4.74
CA PRO A 32 1.10 12.38 -5.40
C PRO A 32 0.22 11.13 -5.37
N ASP A 33 -0.22 10.68 -6.55
CA ASP A 33 -1.05 9.48 -6.74
C ASP A 33 -0.25 8.17 -6.60
N LYS A 34 0.91 8.23 -5.92
CA LYS A 34 1.86 7.13 -5.80
C LYS A 34 2.09 6.76 -4.34
N ILE A 35 2.22 5.47 -4.08
CA ILE A 35 2.61 4.91 -2.79
C ILE A 35 3.99 4.29 -2.91
N LYS A 36 4.82 4.48 -1.87
CA LYS A 36 6.15 3.86 -1.80
C LYS A 36 6.01 2.47 -1.20
N LEU A 37 6.15 1.44 -2.01
CA LEU A 37 6.09 0.05 -1.59
C LEU A 37 7.47 -0.46 -1.20
N SER A 38 7.56 -1.04 -0.01
CA SER A 38 8.67 -1.91 0.41
C SER A 38 8.10 -3.30 0.71
N LEU A 39 8.62 -4.32 0.04
CA LEU A 39 8.28 -5.73 0.29
C LEU A 39 9.55 -6.45 0.72
N SER A 40 9.57 -6.91 1.98
CA SER A 40 10.73 -7.53 2.60
C SER A 40 10.40 -8.91 3.15
N LEU A 41 11.27 -9.86 2.80
CA LEU A 41 11.42 -11.16 3.43
C LEU A 41 12.70 -11.15 4.30
N PRO A 42 12.82 -12.02 5.30
CA PRO A 42 14.02 -12.11 6.13
C PRO A 42 15.30 -12.36 5.31
N HIS A 43 15.20 -13.10 4.21
CA HIS A 43 16.33 -13.49 3.37
C HIS A 43 16.53 -12.59 2.14
N GLN A 44 15.49 -11.88 1.69
CA GLN A 44 15.53 -11.04 0.49
C GLN A 44 14.52 -9.90 0.56
N SER A 45 14.87 -8.72 0.04
CA SER A 45 13.90 -7.65 -0.22
C SER A 45 13.55 -7.62 -1.70
N ILE A 46 12.27 -7.90 -2.00
CA ILE A 46 11.73 -7.96 -3.37
C ILE A 46 11.53 -6.53 -3.90
N PHE A 47 10.93 -5.65 -3.11
CA PHE A 47 10.71 -4.25 -3.44
C PHE A 47 11.37 -3.33 -2.42
N LYS A 48 12.10 -2.31 -2.89
CA LYS A 48 12.82 -1.33 -2.05
C LYS A 48 12.33 0.08 -2.36
N SER A 49 11.29 0.52 -1.64
CA SER A 49 10.73 1.88 -1.77
C SER A 49 10.42 2.25 -3.23
N GLN A 50 9.78 1.33 -3.96
CA GLN A 50 9.38 1.56 -5.34
C GLN A 50 8.03 2.30 -5.38
N ASP A 51 7.91 3.26 -6.29
CA ASP A 51 6.64 3.95 -6.51
C ASP A 51 5.67 3.04 -7.27
N VAL A 52 4.52 2.76 -6.66
CA VAL A 52 3.43 1.97 -7.24
C VAL A 52 2.11 2.74 -7.12
N VAL A 53 1.12 2.36 -7.92
CA VAL A 53 -0.18 3.05 -7.94
C VAL A 53 -1.13 2.45 -6.91
N GLN A 54 -1.18 1.12 -6.87
CA GLN A 54 -2.08 0.36 -6.02
C GLN A 54 -1.45 -0.96 -5.61
N VAL A 55 -1.72 -1.39 -4.38
CA VAL A 55 -1.33 -2.70 -3.87
C VAL A 55 -2.54 -3.36 -3.23
N ASN A 56 -2.94 -4.52 -3.74
CA ASN A 56 -3.99 -5.35 -3.16
C ASN A 56 -3.35 -6.36 -2.22
N ILE A 57 -3.84 -6.42 -0.98
CA ILE A 57 -3.29 -7.26 0.08
C ILE A 57 -4.39 -8.13 0.74
N PRO A 58 -4.06 -9.40 1.08
CA PRO A 58 -4.97 -10.28 1.80
C PRO A 58 -4.84 -10.02 3.31
N ALA A 59 -5.62 -9.08 3.84
CA ALA A 59 -5.64 -8.82 5.28
C ALA A 59 -6.53 -9.83 6.03
N GLU A 60 -6.27 -10.00 7.32
CA GLU A 60 -7.09 -10.84 8.21
C GLU A 60 -8.57 -10.42 8.19
N SER A 61 -8.80 -9.10 8.12
CA SER A 61 -10.10 -8.45 8.03
C SER A 61 -10.79 -8.59 6.66
N GLY A 62 -10.08 -9.06 5.64
CA GLY A 62 -10.54 -9.24 4.26
C GLY A 62 -9.54 -8.71 3.23
N GLU A 63 -9.90 -8.80 1.95
CA GLU A 63 -9.08 -8.24 0.87
C GLU A 63 -9.13 -6.70 0.88
N MET A 64 -7.96 -6.06 0.88
CA MET A 64 -7.84 -4.61 0.94
C MET A 64 -6.96 -4.06 -0.19
N GLY A 65 -7.44 -3.02 -0.88
CA GLY A 65 -6.66 -2.26 -1.86
C GLY A 65 -6.09 -0.98 -1.24
N VAL A 66 -4.76 -0.88 -1.17
CA VAL A 66 -4.05 0.29 -0.65
C VAL A 66 -3.59 1.17 -1.81
N LEU A 67 -4.11 2.40 -1.85
CA LEU A 67 -3.76 3.44 -2.82
C LEU A 67 -3.01 4.59 -2.13
N ALA A 68 -2.61 5.61 -2.89
CA ALA A 68 -2.01 6.83 -2.34
C ALA A 68 -2.92 7.50 -1.30
N ASN A 69 -2.30 8.02 -0.23
CA ASN A 69 -2.98 8.68 0.89
C ASN A 69 -4.00 7.80 1.64
N HIS A 70 -3.76 6.49 1.69
CA HIS A 70 -4.53 5.57 2.53
C HIS A 70 -4.38 5.91 4.02
N VAL A 71 -5.40 5.56 4.82
CA VAL A 71 -5.36 5.76 6.28
C VAL A 71 -4.23 4.92 6.87
N PRO A 72 -3.41 5.47 7.79
CA PRO A 72 -2.38 4.71 8.46
C PRO A 72 -2.97 3.52 9.23
N SER A 73 -2.51 2.31 8.93
CA SER A 73 -3.03 1.07 9.49
C SER A 73 -1.92 0.04 9.62
N ILE A 74 -2.13 -0.90 10.55
CA ILE A 74 -1.30 -2.09 10.72
C ILE A 74 -2.24 -3.26 10.63
N GLU A 75 -2.07 -4.09 9.61
CA GLU A 75 -2.93 -5.24 9.35
C GLU A 75 -2.09 -6.51 9.33
N GLN A 76 -2.62 -7.58 9.94
CA GLN A 76 -2.07 -8.92 9.79
C GLN A 76 -2.47 -9.48 8.42
N LEU A 77 -1.55 -10.14 7.74
CA LEU A 77 -1.77 -10.75 6.43
C LEU A 77 -2.04 -12.24 6.57
N LYS A 78 -3.06 -12.69 5.84
CA LYS A 78 -3.35 -14.10 5.62
C LYS A 78 -2.44 -14.68 4.52
N PRO A 79 -2.23 -16.00 4.49
CA PRO A 79 -1.64 -16.65 3.32
C PRO A 79 -2.49 -16.35 2.09
N GLY A 80 -1.86 -15.80 1.03
CA GLY A 80 -2.61 -15.32 -0.12
C GLY A 80 -1.77 -14.53 -1.11
N VAL A 81 -2.44 -13.99 -2.13
CA VAL A 81 -1.79 -13.26 -3.22
C VAL A 81 -1.78 -11.77 -2.94
N VAL A 82 -0.60 -11.18 -3.02
CA VAL A 82 -0.43 -9.74 -3.11
C VAL A 82 -0.27 -9.35 -4.57
N GLU A 83 -1.13 -8.44 -5.02
CA GLU A 83 -1.07 -7.88 -6.37
C GLU A 83 -0.56 -6.45 -6.30
N ILE A 84 0.48 -6.17 -7.09
CA ILE A 84 1.14 -4.87 -7.15
C ILE A 84 0.92 -4.30 -8.54
N ILE A 85 0.27 -3.14 -8.62
CA ILE A 85 -0.02 -2.44 -9.87
C ILE A 85 0.98 -1.28 -10.02
N GLU A 86 1.86 -1.42 -11.00
CA GLU A 86 2.86 -0.42 -11.36
C GLU A 86 2.26 0.66 -12.29
N GLU A 87 2.95 1.80 -12.41
CA GLU A 87 2.52 2.95 -13.24
C GLU A 87 2.36 2.59 -14.73
N SER A 88 3.10 1.61 -15.22
CA SER A 88 2.99 1.08 -16.58
C SER A 88 1.71 0.28 -16.84
N GLY A 89 0.87 0.07 -15.82
CA GLY A 89 -0.30 -0.80 -15.89
C GLY A 89 0.04 -2.29 -15.82
N SER A 90 1.31 -2.64 -15.58
CA SER A 90 1.73 -4.02 -15.30
C SER A 90 1.34 -4.41 -13.88
N SER A 91 0.65 -5.54 -13.74
CA SER A 91 0.41 -6.18 -12.45
C SER A 91 1.44 -7.29 -12.20
N LYS A 92 2.03 -7.28 -11.02
CA LYS A 92 2.89 -8.37 -10.52
C LYS A 92 2.19 -9.03 -9.34
N GLN A 93 2.11 -10.36 -9.38
CA GLN A 93 1.42 -11.15 -8.36
C GLN A 93 2.43 -12.01 -7.61
N PHE A 94 2.40 -11.91 -6.29
CA PHE A 94 3.26 -12.69 -5.39
C PHE A 94 2.37 -13.43 -4.41
N PHE A 95 2.59 -14.72 -4.23
CA PHE A 95 1.98 -15.46 -3.14
C PHE A 95 2.84 -15.29 -1.89
N LEU A 96 2.24 -14.85 -0.78
CA LEU A 96 2.90 -14.68 0.50
C LEU A 96 2.39 -15.71 1.50
N SER A 97 3.28 -16.23 2.34
CA SER A 97 2.93 -17.17 3.41
C SER A 97 2.14 -16.53 4.57
N GLY A 98 2.03 -15.20 4.59
CA GLY A 98 1.49 -14.41 5.69
C GLY A 98 2.52 -13.43 6.26
N GLY A 99 2.08 -12.55 7.16
CA GLY A 99 2.94 -11.50 7.73
C GLY A 99 2.19 -10.27 8.20
N PHE A 100 2.77 -9.08 8.02
CA PHE A 100 2.18 -7.81 8.39
C PHE A 100 2.34 -6.76 7.28
N ALA A 101 1.28 -6.00 7.04
CA ALA A 101 1.32 -4.80 6.22
C ALA A 101 1.18 -3.56 7.12
N THR A 102 2.11 -2.62 6.99
CA THR A 102 2.08 -1.34 7.70
C THR A 102 1.97 -0.20 6.70
N VAL A 103 0.87 0.55 6.82
CA VAL A 103 0.62 1.78 6.05
C VAL A 103 0.99 2.95 6.94
N GLN A 104 1.96 3.74 6.49
CA GLN A 104 2.51 4.87 7.23
C GLN A 104 1.93 6.19 6.70
N PRO A 105 1.78 7.26 7.53
CA PRO A 105 1.15 8.52 7.12
C PRO A 105 1.83 9.27 5.96
N ASN A 106 3.05 8.89 5.59
CA ASN A 106 3.80 9.47 4.48
C ASN A 106 3.57 8.73 3.15
N SER A 107 2.45 7.99 3.01
CA SER A 107 2.17 7.13 1.84
C SER A 107 3.30 6.12 1.58
N ALA A 108 3.86 5.55 2.66
CA ALA A 108 4.77 4.43 2.58
C ALA A 108 4.06 3.16 3.08
N LEU A 109 4.04 2.12 2.23
CA LEU A 109 3.53 0.81 2.56
C LEU A 109 4.70 -0.15 2.73
N SER A 110 4.81 -0.76 3.90
CA SER A 110 5.81 -1.79 4.17
C SER A 110 5.10 -3.12 4.41
N ILE A 111 5.35 -4.08 3.54
CA ILE A 111 4.87 -5.46 3.66
C ILE A 111 6.05 -6.31 4.11
N ASN A 112 5.87 -6.97 5.26
CA ASN A 112 6.83 -7.91 5.81
C ASN A 112 6.19 -9.30 5.82
N ALA A 113 6.75 -10.23 5.08
CA ALA A 113 6.31 -11.62 5.04
C ALA A 113 7.49 -12.56 5.32
N VAL A 114 7.22 -13.80 5.70
CA VAL A 114 8.29 -14.79 5.95
C VAL A 114 8.80 -15.35 4.63
N GLU A 115 7.88 -15.89 3.82
CA GLU A 115 8.16 -16.42 2.49
C GLU A 115 7.25 -15.75 1.46
N GLY A 116 7.77 -15.55 0.26
CA GLY A 116 7.03 -14.92 -0.83
C GLY A 116 7.63 -15.22 -2.20
N TYR A 117 6.83 -15.82 -3.09
CA TYR A 117 7.27 -16.26 -4.42
C TYR A 117 6.28 -15.82 -5.49
N PRO A 118 6.72 -15.58 -6.73
CA PRO A 118 5.82 -15.33 -7.85
C PRO A 118 4.99 -16.59 -8.17
N LEU A 119 3.81 -16.39 -8.75
CA LEU A 119 2.88 -17.51 -9.01
C LEU A 119 3.42 -18.57 -9.99
N GLU A 120 4.35 -18.16 -10.86
CA GLU A 120 4.98 -19.03 -11.85
C GLU A 120 5.92 -20.09 -11.27
N ASP A 121 6.42 -19.89 -10.06
CA ASP A 121 7.34 -20.83 -9.39
C ASP A 121 6.60 -22.01 -8.73
N PHE A 122 5.26 -21.97 -8.69
CA PHE A 122 4.46 -23.01 -8.04
C PHE A 122 3.96 -24.08 -9.02
N SER A 123 4.09 -25.35 -8.62
CA SER A 123 3.52 -26.48 -9.36
C SER A 123 2.18 -26.92 -8.76
N ALA A 124 1.10 -26.81 -9.55
CA ALA A 124 -0.25 -27.20 -9.14
C ALA A 124 -0.35 -28.68 -8.72
N ASP A 125 0.45 -29.57 -9.32
CA ASP A 125 0.43 -31.00 -9.00
C ASP A 125 1.10 -31.28 -7.65
N ALA A 126 2.18 -30.57 -7.33
CA ALA A 126 2.84 -30.67 -6.03
C ALA A 126 1.91 -30.20 -4.90
N VAL A 127 1.20 -29.08 -5.11
CA VAL A 127 0.24 -28.54 -4.14
C VAL A 127 -0.88 -29.53 -3.87
N ARG A 128 -1.46 -30.15 -4.91
CA ARG A 128 -2.52 -31.18 -4.74
C ARG A 128 -2.02 -32.40 -3.96
N ALA A 129 -0.78 -32.84 -4.22
CA ALA A 129 -0.18 -33.96 -3.50
C ALA A 129 0.01 -33.62 -2.00
N GLN A 130 0.50 -32.42 -1.70
CA GLN A 130 0.69 -31.93 -0.33
C GLN A 130 -0.65 -31.79 0.41
N ILE A 131 -1.69 -31.27 -0.25
CA ILE A 131 -3.05 -31.20 0.35
C ILE A 131 -3.53 -32.59 0.75
N ALA A 132 -3.35 -33.60 -0.11
CA ALA A 132 -3.77 -34.96 0.20
C ALA A 132 -2.98 -35.60 1.35
N GLU A 133 -1.74 -35.18 1.58
CA GLU A 133 -0.91 -35.61 2.71
C GLU A 133 -1.34 -34.90 3.99
N ALA A 134 -1.40 -33.56 3.98
CA ALA A 134 -1.82 -32.76 5.13
C ALA A 134 -3.25 -33.13 5.58
N GLN A 135 -4.16 -33.45 4.65
CA GLN A 135 -5.52 -33.90 4.97
C GLN A 135 -5.54 -35.25 5.70
N LYS A 136 -4.59 -36.15 5.42
CA LYS A 136 -4.51 -37.44 6.14
C LYS A 136 -4.03 -37.23 7.57
N VAL A 137 -3.08 -36.33 7.78
CA VAL A 137 -2.54 -36.00 9.10
C VAL A 137 -3.59 -35.27 9.94
N ALA A 138 -4.29 -34.30 9.35
CA ALA A 138 -5.34 -33.53 10.03
C ALA A 138 -6.54 -34.38 10.50
N ASN A 139 -6.87 -35.46 9.77
CA ASN A 139 -7.93 -36.41 10.14
C ASN A 139 -7.40 -37.63 10.93
N GLY A 140 -6.11 -37.68 11.21
CA GLY A 140 -5.49 -38.76 11.98
C GLY A 140 -5.72 -38.61 13.49
N ASN A 141 -5.19 -39.58 14.24
CA ASN A 141 -5.24 -39.60 15.71
C ASN A 141 -3.89 -39.17 16.34
N GLY A 142 -3.24 -38.16 15.75
CA GLY A 142 -1.96 -37.61 16.22
C GLY A 142 -2.10 -36.84 17.53
N SER A 143 -1.01 -36.22 17.98
CA SER A 143 -1.07 -35.27 19.08
C SER A 143 -1.88 -34.02 18.68
N GLU A 144 -2.46 -33.31 19.65
CA GLU A 144 -3.22 -32.08 19.35
C GLU A 144 -2.36 -31.02 18.62
N GLN A 145 -1.05 -31.03 18.84
CA GLN A 145 -0.09 -30.15 18.18
C GLN A 145 0.06 -30.53 16.69
N ASP A 146 0.26 -31.82 16.38
CA ASP A 146 0.39 -32.27 14.99
C ASP A 146 -0.89 -31.99 14.18
N ILE A 147 -2.06 -32.15 14.82
CA ILE A 147 -3.35 -31.85 14.19
C ILE A 147 -3.50 -30.34 13.95
N ALA A 148 -3.01 -29.49 14.85
CA ALA A 148 -3.05 -28.04 14.68
C ALA A 148 -2.10 -27.58 13.55
N GLU A 149 -0.89 -28.12 13.48
CA GLU A 149 0.08 -27.83 12.41
C GLU A 149 -0.48 -28.25 11.04
N ALA A 150 -1.03 -29.46 10.95
CA ALA A 150 -1.63 -29.95 9.70
C ALA A 150 -2.81 -29.08 9.24
N LYS A 151 -3.60 -28.51 10.17
CA LYS A 151 -4.69 -27.58 9.83
C LYS A 151 -4.17 -26.26 9.27
N ILE A 152 -3.09 -25.71 9.84
CA ILE A 152 -2.46 -24.48 9.34
C ILE A 152 -1.86 -24.75 7.95
N GLU A 153 -1.21 -25.90 7.76
CA GLU A 153 -0.67 -26.30 6.47
C GLU A 153 -1.77 -26.42 5.41
N LEU A 154 -2.91 -27.04 5.76
CA LEU A 154 -4.07 -27.12 4.87
C LEU A 154 -4.61 -25.75 4.49
N GLU A 155 -4.74 -24.82 5.44
CA GLU A 155 -5.23 -23.47 5.17
C GLU A 155 -4.34 -22.75 4.12
N VAL A 156 -3.01 -22.85 4.28
CA VAL A 156 -2.04 -22.27 3.34
C VAL A 156 -2.17 -22.94 1.97
N LEU A 157 -2.21 -24.27 1.91
CA LEU A 157 -2.25 -25.00 0.64
C LEU A 157 -3.58 -24.81 -0.10
N GLU A 158 -4.71 -24.72 0.60
CA GLU A 158 -6.02 -24.43 0.01
C GLU A 158 -6.04 -23.01 -0.58
N SER A 159 -5.47 -22.02 0.11
CA SER A 159 -5.34 -20.66 -0.41
C SER A 159 -4.49 -20.62 -1.69
N LEU A 160 -3.39 -21.38 -1.72
CA LEU A 160 -2.52 -21.51 -2.88
C LEU A 160 -3.23 -22.22 -4.05
N GLN A 161 -3.98 -23.28 -3.77
CA GLN A 161 -4.76 -24.00 -4.78
C GLN A 161 -5.85 -23.12 -5.42
N ALA A 162 -6.50 -22.26 -4.63
CA ALA A 162 -7.54 -21.36 -5.12
C ALA A 162 -7.03 -20.41 -6.21
N VAL A 163 -5.73 -20.08 -6.15
CA VAL A 163 -5.03 -19.13 -7.02
C VAL A 163 -4.47 -19.81 -8.28
N LEU A 164 -3.94 -21.03 -8.15
CA LEU A 164 -3.25 -21.77 -9.23
C LEU A 164 -4.19 -22.45 -10.24
N LYS A 165 -5.31 -21.83 -10.60
CA LYS A 165 -6.31 -22.41 -11.51
C LYS A 165 -5.87 -22.52 -12.96
#